data_AF-A0AAE1GQW8-F1
#
_entry.id   AF-A0AAE1GQW8-F1
#
_cell.length_a   1.000
_cell.length_b   1.000
_cell.length_c   1.000
_cell.angle_alpha   90.00
_cell.angle_beta   90.00
_cell.angle_gamma   90.00
#
_symmetry.space_group_name_H-M   'P 1'
#
loop_
_entity.id
_entity.type
_entity.pdbx_description
1 polymer ?
#
loop_
_entity_poly.entity_id
_entity_poly.type
_entity_poly.pdbx_seq_one_letter_code
_entity_poly.pdbx_strand_id
1 'polypeptide(L)'
;MVRKRYSWGNIPKLQEDLSAFSNKNHQLQDFLEPYRIAAVKCLPILTTNSHSQRTGKNKILPVFEDGNETGLLITEVEALFGLPTHYTDACNLSITDRRKLLGRAWCVPVITQILKPLAEELSRL
;
A
#
# COMPACT_ATOMS: atom_id res chain seq x y z
N MET A 1 -2.69 -0.47 5.77
CA MET A 1 -3.68 -1.19 4.93
C MET A 1 -3.54 -2.68 5.20
N VAL A 2 -4.65 -3.41 5.31
CA VAL A 2 -4.61 -4.89 5.38
C VAL A 2 -4.64 -5.46 3.96
N ARG A 3 -3.61 -6.21 3.53
CA ARG A 3 -3.59 -6.92 2.23
C ARG A 3 -3.01 -8.32 2.41
N LYS A 4 -3.88 -9.30 2.67
CA LYS A 4 -3.49 -10.71 2.80
C LYS A 4 -3.36 -11.37 1.42
N ARG A 5 -2.24 -12.05 1.18
CA ARG A 5 -1.91 -12.77 -0.05
C ARG A 5 -1.19 -14.07 0.31
N TYR A 6 -1.39 -15.10 -0.49
CA TYR A 6 -0.61 -16.31 -0.44
C TYR A 6 0.62 -16.16 -1.34
N SER A 7 1.74 -16.71 -0.90
CA SER A 7 2.99 -16.74 -1.64
C SER A 7 3.46 -18.19 -1.71
N TRP A 8 3.64 -18.71 -2.92
CA TRP A 8 4.17 -20.04 -3.17
C TRP A 8 5.45 -19.92 -3.97
N GLY A 9 6.46 -20.72 -3.63
CA GLY A 9 7.75 -20.71 -4.29
C GLY A 9 8.80 -21.48 -3.52
N ASN A 10 10.02 -21.48 -4.06
CA ASN A 10 11.21 -22.16 -3.52
C ASN A 10 12.25 -21.18 -2.97
N ILE A 11 11.83 -19.95 -2.62
CA ILE A 11 12.73 -18.94 -2.06
C ILE A 11 13.13 -19.38 -0.64
N PRO A 12 14.43 -19.31 -0.27
CA PRO A 12 14.86 -19.60 1.10
C PRO A 12 14.05 -18.80 2.12
N LYS A 13 13.67 -19.43 3.23
CA LYS A 13 12.95 -18.78 4.35
C LYS A 13 11.56 -18.21 4.01
N LEU A 14 10.96 -18.57 2.86
CA LEU A 14 9.63 -18.09 2.47
C LEU A 14 8.52 -18.47 3.46
N GLN A 15 8.67 -19.61 4.15
CA GLN A 15 7.71 -20.11 5.15
C GLN A 15 8.05 -19.69 6.58
N GLU A 16 9.18 -18.99 6.80
CA GLU A 16 9.48 -18.44 8.12
C GLU A 16 8.52 -17.28 8.42
N ASP A 17 8.23 -17.08 9.71
CA ASP A 17 7.24 -16.10 10.13
C ASP A 17 7.72 -14.68 9.82
N LEU A 18 7.12 -14.08 8.79
CA LEU A 18 7.41 -12.69 8.38
C LEU A 18 6.90 -11.66 9.41
N SER A 19 6.21 -12.10 10.47
CA SER A 19 5.68 -11.24 11.54
C SER A 19 6.77 -10.39 12.23
N ALA A 20 7.99 -10.93 12.36
CA ALA A 20 9.13 -10.25 12.97
C ALA A 20 9.65 -9.02 12.18
N PHE A 21 9.27 -8.89 10.90
CA PHE A 21 9.69 -7.75 10.06
C PHE A 21 8.76 -6.54 10.19
N SER A 22 7.59 -6.70 10.82
CA SER A 22 6.64 -5.61 11.04
C SER A 22 6.97 -4.82 12.32
N ASN A 23 8.19 -4.30 12.45
CA ASN A 23 8.63 -3.54 13.63
C ASN A 23 8.06 -2.12 13.73
N LYS A 24 7.22 -1.69 12.79
CA LYS A 24 6.58 -0.38 12.81
C LYS A 24 5.08 -0.50 12.64
N ASN A 25 4.35 -0.09 13.66
CA ASN A 25 2.91 0.11 13.62
C ASN A 25 2.59 1.38 12.81
N HIS A 26 2.79 1.33 11.49
CA HIS A 26 2.44 2.44 10.61
C HIS A 26 0.91 2.62 10.58
N GLN A 27 0.48 3.86 10.72
CA GLN A 27 -0.93 4.26 10.62
C GLN A 27 -1.16 4.93 9.27
N LEU A 28 -2.43 5.03 8.85
CA LEU A 28 -2.79 5.71 7.60
C LEU A 28 -2.23 7.14 7.56
N GLN A 29 -2.21 7.84 8.69
CA GLN A 29 -1.73 9.22 8.79
C GLN A 29 -0.29 9.40 8.33
N ASP A 30 0.56 8.37 8.47
CA ASP A 30 1.99 8.43 8.11
C ASP A 30 2.21 8.53 6.59
N PHE A 31 1.17 8.29 5.79
CA PHE A 31 1.22 8.26 4.33
C PHE A 31 0.42 9.37 3.65
N LEU A 32 -0.20 10.27 4.44
CA LEU A 32 -1.00 11.37 3.90
C LEU A 32 -0.13 12.59 3.61
N GLU A 33 -0.53 13.39 2.61
CA GLU A 33 0.09 14.69 2.38
C GLU A 33 -0.17 15.63 3.58
N PRO A 34 0.65 16.68 3.77
CA PRO A 34 0.43 17.67 4.82
C PRO A 34 -0.99 18.25 4.78
N TYR A 35 -1.51 18.63 5.95
CA TYR A 35 -2.85 19.22 6.14
C TYR A 35 -4.04 18.28 5.92
N ARG A 36 -3.80 17.00 5.59
CA ARG A 36 -4.85 15.98 5.47
C ARG A 36 -4.86 15.06 6.70
N ILE A 37 -6.06 14.75 7.19
CA ILE A 37 -6.26 14.02 8.46
C ILE A 37 -6.92 12.67 8.19
N ALA A 38 -6.33 11.59 8.70
CA ALA A 38 -6.86 10.25 8.58
C ALA A 38 -8.11 10.06 9.45
N ALA A 39 -9.23 9.67 8.83
CA ALA A 39 -10.46 9.28 9.54
C ALA A 39 -10.34 7.90 10.21
N VAL A 40 -9.43 7.06 9.72
CA VAL A 40 -9.23 5.68 10.17
C VAL A 40 -7.75 5.38 10.36
N LYS A 41 -7.41 4.55 11.36
CA LYS A 41 -6.03 4.12 11.59
C LYS A 41 -5.49 3.22 10.48
N CYS A 42 -6.35 2.35 9.95
CA CYS A 42 -5.96 1.38 8.92
C CYS A 42 -7.09 1.18 7.92
N LEU A 43 -6.73 1.13 6.64
CA LEU A 43 -7.64 0.88 5.53
C LEU A 43 -7.94 -0.61 5.34
N PRO A 44 -9.16 -0.94 4.86
CA PRO A 44 -9.45 -2.24 4.26
C PRO A 44 -8.63 -2.45 2.98
N ILE A 45 -8.79 -3.62 2.35
CA ILE A 45 -8.09 -3.95 1.09
C ILE A 45 -8.45 -2.93 0.01
N LEU A 46 -7.43 -2.25 -0.52
CA LEU A 46 -7.58 -1.44 -1.73
C LEU A 46 -7.62 -2.34 -2.97
N THR A 47 -8.63 -2.11 -3.80
CA THR A 47 -8.87 -2.82 -5.07
C THR A 47 -8.78 -1.86 -6.24
N THR A 48 -9.09 -2.32 -7.44
CA THR A 48 -9.17 -1.47 -8.64
C THR A 48 -10.33 -0.49 -8.62
N ASN A 49 -11.34 -0.71 -7.77
CA ASN A 49 -12.54 0.12 -7.68
C ASN A 49 -12.33 1.27 -6.69
N SER A 50 -12.77 2.48 -7.06
CA SER A 50 -12.69 3.65 -6.19
C SER A 50 -13.45 3.49 -4.87
N HIS A 51 -14.56 2.76 -4.90
CA HIS A 51 -15.40 2.49 -3.74
C HIS A 51 -14.70 1.67 -2.64
N SER A 52 -13.59 0.98 -2.93
CA SER A 52 -12.87 0.20 -1.91
C SER A 52 -12.14 1.05 -0.87
N GLN A 53 -12.05 2.37 -1.08
CA GLN A 53 -11.54 3.29 -0.05
C GLN A 53 -12.56 3.56 1.06
N ARG A 54 -13.85 3.38 0.78
CA ARG A 54 -14.91 3.66 1.75
C ARG A 54 -14.85 2.67 2.89
N THR A 55 -14.86 3.18 4.12
CA THR A 55 -14.64 2.39 5.34
C THR A 55 -15.81 2.53 6.32
N GLY A 56 -15.99 1.52 7.17
CA GLY A 56 -17.00 1.52 8.22
C GLY A 56 -18.43 1.28 7.72
N LYS A 57 -19.39 1.26 8.65
CA LYS A 57 -20.81 1.02 8.35
C LYS A 57 -21.42 2.13 7.47
N ASN A 58 -21.00 3.37 7.70
CA ASN A 58 -21.50 4.54 6.98
C ASN A 58 -20.78 4.77 5.63
N LYS A 59 -19.83 3.89 5.25
CA LYS A 59 -19.06 3.98 4.00
C LYS A 59 -18.40 5.35 3.81
N ILE A 60 -17.88 5.93 4.89
CA ILE A 60 -17.19 7.23 4.87
C ILE A 60 -15.88 7.13 4.09
N LEU A 61 -15.43 8.25 3.52
CA LEU A 61 -14.10 8.29 2.92
C LEU A 61 -13.02 8.35 4.02
N PRO A 62 -11.80 7.84 3.75
CA PRO A 62 -10.83 7.59 4.80
C PRO A 62 -10.03 8.82 5.25
N VAL A 63 -10.20 9.97 4.59
CA VAL A 63 -9.42 11.19 4.84
C VAL A 63 -10.35 12.40 4.95
N PHE A 64 -9.99 13.34 5.81
CA PHE A 64 -10.58 14.67 5.89
C PHE A 64 -9.58 15.72 5.38
N GLU A 65 -10.08 16.64 4.56
CA GLU A 65 -9.35 17.80 4.04
C GLU A 65 -10.26 19.02 4.15
N ASP A 66 -9.81 20.05 4.88
CA ASP A 66 -10.60 21.25 5.17
C ASP A 66 -12.02 20.97 5.71
N GLY A 67 -12.13 19.93 6.55
CA GLY A 67 -13.41 19.49 7.14
C GLY A 67 -14.30 18.66 6.22
N ASN A 68 -13.90 18.40 4.97
CA ASN A 68 -14.66 17.59 4.02
C ASN A 68 -14.09 16.18 3.90
N GLU A 69 -14.97 15.19 3.77
CA GLU A 69 -14.58 13.80 3.50
C GLU A 69 -14.04 13.65 2.07
N THR A 70 -12.84 13.09 1.94
CA THR A 70 -12.16 12.90 0.65
C THR A 70 -11.44 11.56 0.55
N GLY A 71 -11.27 11.09 -0.68
CA GLY A 71 -10.53 9.88 -1.00
C GLY A 71 -9.02 10.08 -0.88
N LEU A 72 -8.28 8.98 -0.96
CA LEU A 72 -6.81 9.06 -1.02
C LEU A 72 -6.39 9.60 -2.38
N LEU A 73 -5.38 10.45 -2.37
CA LEU A 73 -4.62 10.85 -3.55
C LEU A 73 -3.86 9.66 -4.11
N ILE A 74 -3.52 9.69 -5.40
CA ILE A 74 -2.75 8.59 -6.00
C ILE A 74 -1.35 8.48 -5.37
N THR A 75 -0.72 9.60 -5.01
CA THR A 75 0.57 9.63 -4.30
C THR A 75 0.50 8.95 -2.93
N GLU A 76 -0.58 9.19 -2.17
CA GLU A 76 -0.84 8.52 -0.89
C GLU A 76 -1.05 7.01 -1.09
N VAL A 77 -1.71 6.60 -2.18
CA VAL A 77 -1.86 5.17 -2.53
C VAL A 77 -0.51 4.56 -2.91
N GLU A 78 0.33 5.25 -3.67
CA GLU A 78 1.69 4.79 -3.99
C GLU A 78 2.51 4.57 -2.70
N ALA A 79 2.51 5.56 -1.80
CA ALA A 79 3.18 5.48 -0.51
C ALA A 79 2.67 4.32 0.36
N LEU A 80 1.35 4.09 0.40
CA LEU A 80 0.74 2.95 1.11
C LEU A 80 1.18 1.59 0.57
N PHE A 81 1.47 1.50 -0.73
CA PHE A 81 2.03 0.29 -1.35
C PHE A 81 3.55 0.19 -1.19
N GLY A 82 4.20 1.22 -0.62
CA GLY A 82 5.65 1.33 -0.48
C GLY A 82 6.37 1.69 -1.79
N LEU A 83 5.64 2.27 -2.74
CA LEU A 83 6.22 2.81 -3.97
C LEU A 83 6.74 4.24 -3.74
N PRO A 84 7.74 4.68 -4.51
CA PRO A 84 8.12 6.09 -4.56
C PRO A 84 6.93 6.99 -4.95
N THR A 85 6.90 8.21 -4.45
CA THR A 85 5.92 9.22 -4.86
C THR A 85 6.04 9.47 -6.37
N HIS A 86 4.91 9.56 -7.07
CA HIS A 86 4.80 9.69 -8.52
C HIS A 86 5.25 8.47 -9.34
N TYR A 87 5.39 7.28 -8.73
CA TYR A 87 5.83 6.07 -9.45
C TYR A 87 4.93 5.71 -10.65
N THR A 88 3.62 5.98 -10.56
CA THR A 88 2.67 5.69 -11.66
C THR A 88 2.35 6.92 -12.52
N ASP A 89 3.08 8.01 -12.36
CA ASP A 89 2.91 9.25 -13.12
C ASP A 89 3.63 9.18 -14.48
N ALA A 90 3.18 8.24 -15.31
CA ALA A 90 3.77 7.96 -16.61
C ALA A 90 2.68 7.74 -17.65
N CYS A 91 3.04 7.92 -18.93
CA CYS A 91 2.20 7.59 -20.09
C CYS A 91 0.81 8.25 -20.11
N ASN A 92 0.64 9.42 -19.47
CA ASN A 92 -0.63 10.14 -19.38
C ASN A 92 -1.80 9.27 -18.87
N LEU A 93 -1.52 8.35 -17.94
CA LEU A 93 -2.54 7.49 -17.36
C LEU A 93 -3.56 8.31 -16.56
N SER A 94 -4.85 8.02 -16.77
CA SER A 94 -5.91 8.62 -15.96
C SER A 94 -5.77 8.21 -14.49
N ILE A 95 -6.32 9.00 -13.57
CA ILE A 95 -6.40 8.64 -12.13
C ILE A 95 -7.03 7.25 -11.95
N THR A 96 -8.03 6.93 -12.77
CA THR A 96 -8.72 5.64 -12.72
C THR A 96 -7.81 4.49 -13.16
N ASP A 97 -6.99 4.69 -14.19
CA ASP A 97 -6.08 3.65 -14.67
C ASP A 97 -4.88 3.46 -13.75
N ARG A 98 -4.32 4.55 -13.20
CA ARG A 98 -3.32 4.48 -12.13
C ARG A 98 -3.86 3.69 -10.93
N ARG A 99 -5.12 3.92 -10.57
CA ARG A 99 -5.78 3.18 -9.48
C ARG A 99 -6.02 1.70 -9.80
N LYS A 100 -6.40 1.37 -11.03
CA LYS A 100 -6.49 -0.05 -11.47
C LYS A 100 -5.13 -0.73 -11.40
N LEU A 101 -4.05 -0.04 -11.80
CA LEU A 101 -2.69 -0.55 -11.74
C LEU A 101 -2.28 -0.84 -10.29
N LEU A 102 -2.40 0.16 -9.40
CA LEU A 102 -2.06 0.03 -7.98
C LEU A 102 -2.93 -1.01 -7.26
N GLY A 103 -4.22 -1.08 -7.57
CA GLY A 103 -5.12 -2.09 -6.98
C GLY A 103 -4.66 -3.54 -7.23
N ARG A 104 -3.97 -3.78 -8.36
CA ARG A 104 -3.41 -5.09 -8.74
C ARG A 104 -1.97 -5.29 -8.28
N ALA A 105 -1.26 -4.24 -7.91
CA ALA A 105 0.14 -4.29 -7.51
C ALA A 105 0.37 -5.12 -6.24
N TRP A 106 1.63 -5.50 -6.05
CA TRP A 106 2.12 -6.04 -4.78
C TRP A 106 2.54 -4.91 -3.84
N CYS A 107 2.49 -5.17 -2.54
CA CYS A 107 3.07 -4.25 -1.56
C CYS A 107 4.60 -4.44 -1.58
N VAL A 108 5.32 -3.37 -1.89
CA VAL A 108 6.78 -3.37 -2.02
C VAL A 108 7.45 -3.94 -0.77
N PRO A 109 7.11 -3.54 0.48
CA PRO A 109 7.78 -4.07 1.66
C PRO A 109 7.66 -5.59 1.79
N VAL A 110 6.53 -6.17 1.38
CA VAL A 110 6.30 -7.63 1.42
C VAL A 110 7.21 -8.34 0.43
N ILE A 111 7.26 -7.84 -0.81
CA ILE A 111 8.10 -8.44 -1.86
C ILE A 111 9.59 -8.25 -1.55
N THR A 112 9.99 -7.11 -0.99
CA THR A 112 11.36 -6.87 -0.52
C THR A 112 11.75 -7.89 0.55
N GLN A 113 10.87 -8.21 1.50
CA GLN A 113 11.17 -9.26 2.49
C GLN A 113 11.28 -10.64 1.86
N ILE A 114 10.35 -10.99 0.97
CA ILE A 114 10.38 -12.27 0.25
C ILE A 114 11.70 -12.43 -0.51
N LEU A 115 12.16 -11.38 -1.20
CA LEU A 115 13.37 -11.44 -2.03
C LEU A 115 14.68 -11.18 -1.29
N LYS A 116 14.63 -10.78 -0.01
CA LYS A 116 15.82 -10.42 0.77
C LYS A 116 16.90 -11.52 0.82
N PRO A 117 16.57 -12.81 1.04
CA PRO A 117 17.58 -13.87 1.06
C PRO A 117 18.33 -14.01 -0.28
N LEU A 118 17.63 -13.80 -1.40
CA LEU A 118 18.23 -13.88 -2.72
C LEU A 118 19.19 -12.70 -2.97
N ALA A 119 18.84 -11.50 -2.51
CA ALA A 119 19.72 -10.34 -2.61
C ALA A 119 21.02 -10.56 -1.81
N GLU A 120 20.93 -11.16 -0.62
CA GLU A 120 22.10 -11.50 0.20
C GLU A 120 23.00 -12.55 -0.50
N GLU A 121 22.41 -13.56 -1.15
CA GLU A 121 23.16 -14.56 -1.93
C GLU A 121 23.87 -13.94 -3.13
N LEU A 122 23.17 -13.14 -3.93
CA LEU A 122 23.74 -12.49 -5.12
C LEU A 122 24.83 -11.48 -4.77
N SER A 123 24.73 -10.80 -3.62
CA SER A 123 25.75 -9.84 -3.16
C SER A 123 27.08 -10.48 -2.73
N ARG A 124 27.09 -11.80 -2.52
CA ARG A 124 28.30 -12.56 -2.12
C ARG A 124 29.06 -13.14 -3.31
N LEU A 125 28.52 -13.02 -4.52
CA LEU A 125 29.16 -13.41 -5.79
C LEU A 125 29.99 -12.25 -6.35
#